data_AF-A0A9X1A6X6-F1
#
_entry.id   AF-A0A9X1A6X6-F1
#
_cell.length_a   1.000
_cell.length_b   1.000
_cell.length_c   1.000
_cell.angle_alpha   90.00
_cell.angle_beta   90.00
_cell.angle_gamma   90.00
#
_symmetry.space_group_name_H-M   'P 1'
#
loop_
_entity.id
_entity.type
_entity.pdbx_description
1 polymer ?
#
loop_
_entity_poly.entity_id
_entity_poly.type
_entity_poly.pdbx_seq_one_letter_code
_entity_poly.pdbx_strand_id
1 'polypeptide(L)'
;MASLSAILQLVDLATGESSYGSYANWGEVADFNFSALEDAVGEVTSKTLSSSNVTLTADEERSLLIKLSGTLSANVEVRTNDRKGFWFVTNDTTGDFTVTFKTTSGTGIVVPQAGRAILVSDGTNVLRMMNVGAGGSASRPVYASKSGSYTALQSDDGAIHEYSATATVSFKPAALLGAGWTYVVRANGGIVTLDPNASELVNGATTLAIADGTSAIIVCTGTAFRVIVILSSVGNVNLPASDDGAALGSTSLKWSDLFLASGGVINWASGDVTVTHSSNALAFAGASSGYSFDAALSITGAASATTTVTAGTDMIATSGIYTRATSGTISIRPGGAADTTNAFTIDSSGNATINGTLTVTG
;
A
#
# COMPACT_ATOMS: atom_id res chain seq x y z
N MET A 1 44.98 -10.14 57.29
CA MET A 1 44.48 -11.11 56.30
C MET A 1 44.17 -10.27 55.07
N ALA A 2 44.65 -10.63 53.88
CA ALA A 2 44.29 -9.89 52.66
C ALA A 2 42.76 -9.98 52.46
N SER A 3 42.10 -8.87 52.15
CA SER A 3 40.69 -8.84 51.77
C SER A 3 40.54 -9.05 50.26
N LEU A 4 39.30 -9.26 49.83
CA LEU A 4 38.95 -9.29 48.43
C LEU A 4 38.07 -8.09 48.11
N SER A 5 38.28 -7.52 46.94
CA SER A 5 37.40 -6.52 46.35
C SER A 5 35.99 -7.08 46.08
N ALA A 6 35.00 -6.20 46.01
CA ALA A 6 33.60 -6.60 46.06
C ALA A 6 33.08 -7.23 44.75
N ILE A 7 33.66 -6.89 43.60
CA ILE A 7 33.07 -7.20 42.29
C ILE A 7 33.85 -8.30 41.58
N LEU A 8 35.15 -8.09 41.30
CA LEU A 8 35.96 -9.09 40.58
C LEU A 8 36.77 -9.99 41.53
N GLN A 9 36.65 -9.81 42.84
CA GLN A 9 37.31 -10.61 43.87
C GLN A 9 38.84 -10.62 43.71
N LEU A 10 39.41 -9.46 43.40
CA LEU A 10 40.85 -9.21 43.39
C LEU A 10 41.38 -9.12 44.83
N VAL A 11 42.64 -9.47 45.01
CA VAL A 11 43.30 -9.42 46.32
C VAL A 11 43.71 -7.99 46.64
N ASP A 12 43.25 -7.47 47.78
CA ASP A 12 43.68 -6.18 48.31
C ASP A 12 45.05 -6.34 49.00
N LEU A 13 46.01 -5.51 48.64
CA LEU A 13 47.38 -5.59 49.13
C LEU A 13 47.52 -4.93 50.51
N ALA A 14 48.05 -5.66 51.48
CA ALA A 14 48.46 -5.08 52.75
C ALA A 14 49.71 -4.18 52.60
N THR A 15 49.85 -3.20 53.51
CA THR A 15 50.89 -2.15 53.61
C THR A 15 52.29 -2.49 53.08
N GLY A 16 52.88 -1.62 52.23
CA GLY A 16 54.27 -1.68 51.75
C GLY A 16 54.91 -0.28 51.57
N GLU A 17 56.23 -0.16 51.81
CA GLU A 17 56.92 1.12 52.08
C GLU A 17 56.93 2.17 50.94
N SER A 18 56.93 3.44 51.37
CA SER A 18 56.83 4.72 50.66
C SER A 18 55.41 5.20 50.34
N SER A 19 55.07 6.36 50.88
CA SER A 19 53.80 7.06 50.70
C SER A 19 53.72 7.71 49.32
N TYR A 20 52.51 7.85 48.76
CA TYR A 20 52.28 8.58 47.50
C TYR A 20 51.08 9.50 47.66
N GLY A 21 51.32 10.82 47.63
CA GLY A 21 50.25 11.81 47.84
C GLY A 21 49.59 11.68 49.21
N SER A 22 48.26 11.55 49.22
CA SER A 22 47.44 11.37 50.44
C SER A 22 47.39 9.92 50.96
N TYR A 23 47.98 8.98 50.24
CA TYR A 23 47.95 7.56 50.57
C TYR A 23 49.21 7.17 51.34
N ALA A 24 49.03 6.45 52.45
CA ALA A 24 50.08 6.11 53.39
C ALA A 24 51.10 5.12 52.80
N ASN A 25 50.69 4.29 51.84
CA ASN A 25 51.49 3.22 51.25
C ASN A 25 51.06 2.86 49.80
N TRP A 26 51.88 2.09 49.09
CA TRP A 26 51.59 1.62 47.73
C TRP A 26 50.41 0.63 47.64
N GLY A 27 50.12 -0.10 48.72
CA GLY A 27 48.97 -1.01 48.79
C GLY A 27 47.66 -0.23 48.66
N GLU A 28 47.49 0.85 49.43
CA GLU A 28 46.34 1.75 49.32
C GLU A 28 46.18 2.36 47.92
N VAL A 29 47.28 2.72 47.26
CA VAL A 29 47.24 3.26 45.89
C VAL A 29 46.85 2.17 44.89
N ALA A 30 47.40 0.97 45.02
CA ALA A 30 47.09 -0.15 44.15
C ALA A 30 45.62 -0.55 44.31
N ASP A 31 45.15 -0.72 45.54
CA ASP A 31 43.78 -1.11 45.86
C ASP A 31 42.79 -0.05 45.39
N PHE A 32 43.10 1.25 45.55
CA PHE A 32 42.28 2.33 45.00
C PHE A 32 42.18 2.26 43.47
N ASN A 33 43.30 2.06 42.77
CA ASN A 33 43.31 1.96 41.31
C ASN A 33 42.57 0.72 40.80
N PHE A 34 42.72 -0.42 41.48
CA PHE A 34 42.02 -1.64 41.11
C PHE A 34 40.54 -1.56 41.43
N SER A 35 40.14 -1.00 42.58
CA SER A 35 38.73 -0.71 42.89
C SER A 35 38.11 0.16 41.81
N ALA A 36 38.79 1.23 41.39
CA ALA A 36 38.31 2.09 40.31
C ALA A 36 38.17 1.36 38.97
N LEU A 37 39.01 0.35 38.70
CA LEU A 37 38.91 -0.48 37.50
C LEU A 37 37.75 -1.48 37.62
N GLU A 38 37.53 -2.06 38.80
CA GLU A 38 36.38 -2.94 39.05
C GLU A 38 35.06 -2.21 38.87
N ASP A 39 34.95 -1.02 39.44
CA ASP A 39 33.77 -0.16 39.29
C ASP A 39 33.52 0.14 37.82
N ALA A 40 34.58 0.37 37.05
CA ALA A 40 34.46 0.59 35.63
C ALA A 40 33.86 -0.65 34.94
N VAL A 41 34.38 -1.86 35.19
CA VAL A 41 33.98 -3.03 34.40
C VAL A 41 32.73 -3.76 34.88
N GLY A 42 32.36 -3.66 36.16
CA GLY A 42 31.32 -4.50 36.75
C GLY A 42 30.22 -3.79 37.53
N GLU A 43 30.42 -2.54 37.95
CA GLU A 43 29.39 -1.78 38.68
C GLU A 43 28.26 -1.31 37.74
N VAL A 44 27.08 -1.06 38.31
CA VAL A 44 25.91 -0.56 37.57
C VAL A 44 25.45 0.78 38.11
N THR A 45 25.62 1.82 37.31
CA THR A 45 25.06 3.13 37.63
C THR A 45 23.56 3.15 37.37
N SER A 46 22.78 3.39 38.42
CA SER A 46 21.31 3.52 38.35
C SER A 46 20.89 4.98 38.48
N LYS A 47 20.26 5.54 37.44
CA LYS A 47 19.82 6.94 37.41
C LYS A 47 18.30 7.04 37.18
N THR A 48 17.60 7.64 38.15
CA THR A 48 16.18 7.94 38.03
C THR A 48 15.97 9.29 37.35
N LEU A 49 15.12 9.32 36.33
CA LEU A 49 14.80 10.48 35.51
C LEU A 49 13.33 10.90 35.69
N SER A 50 13.04 12.18 35.44
CA SER A 50 11.69 12.75 35.52
C SER A 50 11.45 13.84 34.48
N SER A 51 11.73 15.10 34.80
CA SER A 51 11.44 16.26 33.94
C SER A 51 12.64 17.17 33.68
N SER A 52 13.79 16.86 34.27
CA SER A 52 14.99 17.69 34.22
C SER A 52 16.20 16.91 33.72
N ASN A 53 17.07 17.63 33.02
CA ASN A 53 18.35 17.10 32.54
C ASN A 53 19.25 16.75 33.73
N VAL A 54 19.97 15.64 33.62
CA VAL A 54 20.90 15.17 34.64
C VAL A 54 22.31 15.11 34.06
N THR A 55 23.31 15.42 34.87
CA THR A 55 24.72 15.19 34.54
C THR A 55 25.22 14.07 35.42
N LEU A 56 25.85 13.07 34.82
CA LEU A 56 26.46 11.96 35.54
C LEU A 56 27.68 12.47 36.31
N THR A 57 27.85 11.98 37.54
CA THR A 57 29.09 12.23 38.29
C THR A 57 30.26 11.45 37.69
N ALA A 58 31.48 11.81 38.06
CA ALA A 58 32.69 11.13 37.60
C ALA A 58 32.72 9.63 37.94
N ASP A 59 32.01 9.22 39.00
CA ASP A 59 31.85 7.83 39.41
C ASP A 59 30.71 7.14 38.65
N GLU A 60 29.59 7.84 38.46
CA GLU A 60 28.45 7.33 37.70
C GLU A 60 28.81 7.04 36.22
N GLU A 61 29.59 7.93 35.58
CA GLU A 61 30.02 7.71 34.20
C GLU A 61 31.24 6.78 34.08
N ARG A 62 31.79 6.29 35.20
CA ARG A 62 32.89 5.31 35.22
C ARG A 62 32.38 3.91 34.91
N SER A 63 31.23 3.54 35.47
CA SER A 63 30.59 2.24 35.28
C SER A 63 30.24 1.99 33.81
N LEU A 64 30.66 0.86 33.25
CA LEU A 64 30.30 0.45 31.88
C LEU A 64 28.79 0.24 31.71
N LEU A 65 28.08 -0.07 32.78
CA LEU A 65 26.64 -0.35 32.76
C LEU A 65 25.88 0.85 33.33
N ILE A 66 24.96 1.41 32.55
CA ILE A 66 24.08 2.50 32.97
C ILE A 66 22.62 2.08 32.80
N LYS A 67 21.85 2.16 33.89
CA LYS A 67 20.42 1.88 33.92
C LYS A 67 19.64 3.15 34.24
N LEU A 68 18.80 3.56 33.31
CA LEU A 68 17.92 4.72 33.43
C LEU A 68 16.50 4.24 33.75
N SER A 69 15.84 4.89 34.71
CA SER A 69 14.48 4.53 35.16
C SER A 69 13.65 5.76 35.46
N GLY A 70 12.36 5.58 35.77
CA GLY A 70 11.45 6.65 36.19
C GLY A 70 10.34 6.95 35.18
N THR A 71 9.50 7.93 35.48
CA THR A 71 8.39 8.37 34.62
C THR A 71 8.67 9.79 34.14
N LEU A 72 8.86 9.92 32.83
CA LEU A 72 9.16 11.17 32.16
C LEU A 72 7.90 12.00 31.94
N SER A 73 8.04 13.29 32.18
CA SER A 73 7.02 14.30 31.86
C SER A 73 7.54 15.40 30.92
N ALA A 74 8.79 15.26 30.48
CA ALA A 74 9.44 16.11 29.48
C ALA A 74 10.60 15.34 28.83
N ASN A 75 11.13 15.86 27.72
CA ASN A 75 12.39 15.37 27.16
C ASN A 75 13.54 15.62 28.13
N VAL A 76 14.37 14.61 28.37
CA VAL A 76 15.47 14.65 29.33
C VAL A 76 16.79 14.35 28.64
N GLU A 77 17.81 15.15 28.93
CA GLU A 77 19.20 14.86 28.57
C GLU A 77 19.92 14.20 29.75
N VAL A 78 20.61 13.09 29.48
CA VAL A 78 21.60 12.50 30.38
C VAL A 78 22.97 12.88 29.84
N ARG A 79 23.69 13.72 30.58
CA ARG A 79 24.96 14.30 30.16
C ARG A 79 26.13 13.58 30.82
N THR A 80 27.12 13.19 30.03
CA THR A 80 28.46 12.87 30.54
C THR A 80 29.23 14.16 30.80
N ASN A 81 30.25 14.10 31.64
CA ASN A 81 31.12 15.23 31.94
C ASN A 81 32.24 15.37 30.89
N ASP A 82 31.86 15.29 29.61
CA ASP A 82 32.74 15.29 28.43
C ASP A 82 33.82 14.19 28.47
N ARG A 83 33.60 13.15 29.28
CA ARG A 83 34.50 12.00 29.40
C ARG A 83 34.47 11.15 28.13
N LYS A 84 35.65 10.71 27.70
CA LYS A 84 35.78 9.65 26.68
C LYS A 84 35.47 8.30 27.31
N GLY A 85 34.66 7.50 26.67
CA GLY A 85 34.24 6.22 27.23
C GLY A 85 33.28 5.46 26.32
N PHE A 86 32.86 4.29 26.78
CA PHE A 86 31.78 3.55 26.16
C PHE A 86 30.88 2.94 27.23
N TRP A 87 29.59 2.81 26.93
CA TRP A 87 28.59 2.38 27.91
C TRP A 87 27.54 1.48 27.26
N PHE A 88 27.09 0.50 28.03
CA PHE A 88 25.85 -0.22 27.78
C PHE A 88 24.72 0.47 28.55
N VAL A 89 23.86 1.17 27.83
CA VAL A 89 22.76 1.95 28.42
C VAL A 89 21.44 1.20 28.24
N THR A 90 20.72 1.02 29.34
CA THR A 90 19.33 0.53 29.35
C THR A 90 18.41 1.65 29.77
N ASN A 91 17.36 1.92 28.97
CA ASN A 91 16.36 2.94 29.28
C ASN A 91 15.01 2.30 29.64
N ASP A 92 14.79 2.07 30.92
CA ASP A 92 13.53 1.55 31.48
C ASP A 92 12.58 2.68 31.93
N THR A 93 12.72 3.89 31.36
CA THR A 93 11.79 4.99 31.65
C THR A 93 10.38 4.70 31.12
N THR A 94 9.41 5.49 31.58
CA THR A 94 8.01 5.49 31.14
C THR A 94 7.57 6.90 30.74
N GLY A 95 6.51 7.05 29.94
CA GLY A 95 6.05 8.36 29.44
C GLY A 95 6.58 8.68 28.05
N ASP A 96 5.77 9.36 27.23
CA ASP A 96 6.03 9.61 25.80
C ASP A 96 7.00 10.77 25.58
N PHE A 97 8.22 10.60 26.07
CA PHE A 97 9.29 11.60 25.98
C PHE A 97 10.63 10.93 25.68
N THR A 98 11.56 11.72 25.17
CA THR A 98 12.87 11.24 24.75
C THR A 98 13.90 11.34 25.87
N VAL A 99 14.80 10.35 25.92
CA VAL A 99 16.05 10.42 26.68
C VAL A 99 17.21 10.57 25.70
N THR A 100 17.93 11.68 25.77
CA THR A 100 19.11 11.93 24.93
C THR A 100 20.37 11.77 25.77
N PHE A 101 21.22 10.80 25.43
CA PHE A 101 22.51 10.60 26.08
C PHE A 101 23.60 11.35 25.30
N LYS A 102 24.26 12.32 25.91
CA LYS A 102 25.16 13.28 25.24
C LYS A 102 26.30 13.76 26.14
N THR A 103 27.25 14.48 25.56
CA THR A 103 28.22 15.33 26.29
C THR A 103 27.57 16.66 26.71
N THR A 104 28.27 17.49 27.48
CA THR A 104 27.77 18.76 28.02
C THR A 104 27.30 19.71 26.92
N SER A 105 28.11 19.84 25.86
CA SER A 105 27.88 20.81 24.77
C SER A 105 27.77 20.18 23.38
N GLY A 106 28.12 18.91 23.22
CA GLY A 106 28.07 18.25 21.93
C GLY A 106 26.75 17.58 21.60
N THR A 107 26.78 16.84 20.51
CA THR A 107 25.66 16.02 20.05
C THR A 107 25.61 14.68 20.80
N GLY A 108 24.44 14.06 20.81
CA GLY A 108 24.29 12.74 21.38
C GLY A 108 23.21 11.92 20.72
N ILE A 109 22.90 10.80 21.37
CA ILE A 109 22.06 9.75 20.81
C ILE A 109 20.80 9.62 21.66
N VAL A 110 19.64 9.63 21.00
CA VAL A 110 18.38 9.26 21.65
C VAL A 110 18.41 7.76 21.95
N VAL A 111 18.12 7.42 23.20
CA VAL A 111 17.88 6.05 23.64
C VAL A 111 16.37 5.92 23.88
N PRO A 112 15.62 5.27 22.97
CA PRO A 112 14.17 5.16 23.10
C PRO A 112 13.73 4.50 24.42
N GLN A 113 12.50 4.77 24.83
CA GLN A 113 11.87 4.11 25.96
C GLN A 113 11.88 2.59 25.79
N ALA A 114 12.12 1.83 26.86
CA ALA A 114 12.33 0.38 26.86
C ALA A 114 13.49 -0.09 25.96
N GLY A 115 14.34 0.83 25.50
CA GLY A 115 15.42 0.59 24.56
C GLY A 115 16.76 0.29 25.26
N ARG A 116 17.68 -0.29 24.50
CA ARG A 116 19.08 -0.50 24.90
C ARG A 116 20.03 0.05 23.85
N ALA A 117 21.18 0.53 24.27
CA ALA A 117 22.19 1.12 23.39
C ALA A 117 23.60 0.77 23.83
N ILE A 118 24.51 0.59 22.87
CA ILE A 118 25.95 0.64 23.11
C ILE A 118 26.43 1.99 22.58
N LEU A 119 26.86 2.85 23.48
CA LEU A 119 27.24 4.24 23.19
C LEU A 119 28.73 4.43 23.41
N VAL A 120 29.35 5.30 22.62
CA VAL A 120 30.74 5.78 22.80
C VAL A 120 30.73 7.29 22.88
N SER A 121 31.50 7.85 23.79
CA SER A 121 31.85 9.27 23.79
C SER A 121 33.30 9.43 23.33
N ASP A 122 33.54 10.32 22.37
CA ASP A 122 34.89 10.76 21.98
C ASP A 122 35.38 11.98 22.80
N GLY A 123 34.58 12.40 23.78
CA GLY A 123 34.79 13.57 24.63
C GLY A 123 34.25 14.88 24.03
N THR A 124 33.78 14.85 22.79
CA THR A 124 33.04 15.95 22.16
C THR A 124 31.60 15.55 21.92
N ASN A 125 31.34 14.36 21.37
CA ASN A 125 30.02 13.85 21.01
C ASN A 125 29.83 12.42 21.53
N VAL A 126 28.55 12.03 21.69
CA VAL A 126 28.17 10.63 21.88
C VAL A 126 27.72 10.03 20.55
N LEU A 127 28.25 8.86 20.23
CA LEU A 127 28.01 8.07 19.02
C LEU A 127 27.49 6.68 19.40
N ARG A 128 26.87 5.96 18.46
CA ARG A 128 26.45 4.56 18.66
C ARG A 128 27.51 3.61 18.12
N MET A 129 27.92 2.58 18.88
CA MET A 129 28.96 1.63 18.43
C MET A 129 28.49 0.66 17.35
N MET A 130 27.19 0.35 17.32
CA MET A 130 26.59 -0.39 16.22
C MET A 130 25.80 0.60 15.38
N ASN A 131 26.35 0.94 14.22
CA ASN A 131 25.55 1.51 13.14
C ASN A 131 24.57 0.43 12.70
N VAL A 132 23.35 0.45 13.24
CA VAL A 132 22.23 0.26 12.32
C VAL A 132 22.30 1.49 11.44
N GLY A 133 22.50 1.31 10.13
CA GLY A 133 22.63 2.43 9.19
C GLY A 133 21.57 3.50 9.45
N ALA A 134 21.86 4.77 9.15
CA ALA A 134 20.93 5.89 9.34
C ALA A 134 19.49 5.48 8.95
N GLY A 135 18.65 5.21 9.97
CA GLY A 135 17.53 4.26 9.86
C GLY A 135 17.52 3.29 11.05
N GLY A 136 17.49 3.86 12.27
CA GLY A 136 17.59 3.09 13.50
C GLY A 136 16.45 2.10 13.68
N SER A 137 16.67 0.84 13.31
CA SER A 137 16.44 -0.36 14.13
C SER A 137 16.83 -1.58 13.29
N ALA A 138 17.24 -2.65 13.96
CA ALA A 138 16.91 -3.98 13.46
C ALA A 138 15.37 -4.16 13.46
N SER A 139 14.63 -3.32 12.71
CA SER A 139 13.20 -3.47 12.49
C SER A 139 13.05 -4.68 11.59
N ARG A 140 12.95 -5.84 12.22
CA ARG A 140 12.14 -6.91 11.64
C ARG A 140 10.82 -6.24 11.24
N PRO A 141 10.33 -6.40 10.01
CA PRO A 141 9.06 -5.79 9.60
C PRO A 141 8.00 -6.12 10.65
N VAL A 142 7.56 -5.11 11.41
CA VAL A 142 6.51 -5.28 12.41
C VAL A 142 5.20 -5.24 11.65
N TYR A 143 4.52 -6.37 11.62
CA TYR A 143 3.15 -6.44 11.13
C TYR A 143 2.21 -5.97 12.24
N ALA A 144 1.35 -4.99 11.95
CA ALA A 144 0.29 -4.55 12.86
C ALA A 144 -1.01 -4.26 12.14
N SER A 145 -2.14 -4.62 12.77
CA SER A 145 -3.45 -4.23 12.28
C SER A 145 -3.85 -2.86 12.85
N LYS A 146 -4.52 -2.04 12.03
CA LYS A 146 -5.04 -0.72 12.38
C LYS A 146 -6.53 -0.67 12.02
N SER A 147 -7.37 -0.26 12.96
CA SER A 147 -8.81 -0.12 12.76
C SER A 147 -9.26 1.31 12.43
N GLY A 148 -8.31 2.22 12.22
CA GLY A 148 -8.58 3.63 11.92
C GLY A 148 -7.32 4.37 11.47
N SER A 149 -7.44 5.69 11.34
CA SER A 149 -6.33 6.56 10.89
C SER A 149 -5.12 6.50 11.81
N TYR A 150 -3.94 6.68 11.23
CA TYR A 150 -2.66 6.57 11.94
C TYR A 150 -1.64 7.57 11.36
N THR A 151 -0.78 8.13 12.22
CA THR A 151 0.36 8.94 11.78
C THR A 151 1.62 8.08 11.78
N ALA A 152 2.17 7.81 10.59
CA ALA A 152 3.40 7.06 10.44
C ALA A 152 4.60 7.82 11.01
N LEU A 153 5.36 7.15 11.88
CA LEU A 153 6.50 7.68 12.63
C LEU A 153 7.81 7.14 12.06
N GLN A 154 8.93 7.75 12.46
CA GLN A 154 10.27 7.24 12.12
C GLN A 154 10.46 5.77 12.53
N SER A 155 9.87 5.38 13.66
CA SER A 155 9.95 4.01 14.19
C SER A 155 9.26 2.96 13.32
N ASP A 156 8.39 3.39 12.40
CA ASP A 156 7.67 2.50 11.48
C ASP A 156 8.49 2.16 10.22
N ASP A 157 9.79 2.48 10.19
CA ASP A 157 10.66 2.12 9.07
C ASP A 157 10.71 0.58 8.92
N GLY A 158 10.31 0.11 7.74
CA GLY A 158 10.12 -1.30 7.40
C GLY A 158 8.82 -1.93 7.92
N ALA A 159 7.92 -1.19 8.58
CA ALA A 159 6.68 -1.74 9.14
C ALA A 159 5.66 -2.09 8.04
N ILE A 160 4.79 -3.06 8.36
CA ILE A 160 3.65 -3.45 7.54
C ILE A 160 2.38 -3.20 8.35
N HIS A 161 1.59 -2.20 7.96
CA HIS A 161 0.31 -1.92 8.59
C HIS A 161 -0.86 -2.36 7.71
N GLU A 162 -1.70 -3.23 8.26
CA GLU A 162 -2.94 -3.69 7.63
C GLU A 162 -4.13 -2.94 8.22
N TYR A 163 -4.89 -2.26 7.36
CA TYR A 163 -6.04 -1.45 7.76
C TYR A 163 -7.33 -2.21 7.51
N SER A 164 -8.12 -2.42 8.57
CA SER A 164 -9.38 -3.19 8.52
C SER A 164 -10.62 -2.34 8.22
N ALA A 165 -10.43 -1.07 7.87
CA ALA A 165 -11.50 -0.08 7.65
C ALA A 165 -10.97 1.06 6.78
N THR A 166 -11.87 1.94 6.32
CA THR A 166 -11.48 3.20 5.68
C THR A 166 -10.64 4.04 6.66
N ALA A 167 -9.48 4.49 6.22
CA ALA A 167 -8.51 5.17 7.08
C ALA A 167 -7.67 6.20 6.31
N THR A 168 -7.07 7.13 7.05
CA THR A 168 -6.02 8.02 6.53
C THR A 168 -4.69 7.69 7.22
N VAL A 169 -3.65 7.48 6.44
CA VAL A 169 -2.27 7.42 6.92
C VAL A 169 -1.63 8.76 6.65
N SER A 170 -1.47 9.54 7.71
CA SER A 170 -0.67 10.77 7.65
C SER A 170 0.81 10.42 7.88
N PHE A 171 1.73 11.14 7.26
CA PHE A 171 3.16 10.95 7.50
C PHE A 171 3.71 12.07 8.38
N LYS A 172 4.69 11.76 9.24
CA LYS A 172 5.60 12.83 9.73
C LYS A 172 6.31 13.47 8.52
N PRO A 173 6.78 14.74 8.63
CA PRO A 173 7.52 15.40 7.56
C PRO A 173 8.60 14.50 6.96
N ALA A 174 8.70 14.46 5.63
CA ALA A 174 9.66 13.65 4.89
C ALA A 174 11.10 13.92 5.32
N ALA A 175 11.42 15.17 5.67
CA ALA A 175 12.72 15.56 6.20
C ALA A 175 13.02 14.93 7.58
N LEU A 176 11.99 14.68 8.39
CA LEU A 176 12.12 13.98 9.66
C LEU A 176 12.24 12.49 9.44
N LEU A 177 11.39 11.89 8.60
CA LEU A 177 11.42 10.46 8.27
C LEU A 177 12.73 10.01 7.60
N GLY A 178 13.37 10.92 6.85
CA GLY A 178 14.66 10.66 6.21
C GLY A 178 14.53 9.91 4.88
N ALA A 179 15.50 10.15 3.98
CA ALA A 179 15.56 9.46 2.70
C ALA A 179 15.85 7.97 2.90
N GLY A 180 15.07 7.12 2.23
CA GLY A 180 15.17 5.66 2.33
C GLY A 180 14.20 5.01 3.31
N TRP A 181 13.50 5.80 4.14
CA TRP A 181 12.44 5.28 5.01
C TRP A 181 11.37 4.55 4.16
N THR A 182 11.07 3.32 4.52
CA THR A 182 10.17 2.43 3.78
C THR A 182 9.00 2.00 4.64
N TYR A 183 7.81 1.90 4.07
CA TYR A 183 6.61 1.52 4.80
C TYR A 183 5.62 0.81 3.90
N VAL A 184 4.91 -0.19 4.43
CA VAL A 184 3.91 -0.94 3.67
C VAL A 184 2.53 -0.72 4.27
N VAL A 185 1.60 -0.35 3.39
CA VAL A 185 0.16 -0.27 3.71
C VAL A 185 -0.56 -1.40 3.00
N ARG A 186 -1.41 -2.11 3.71
CA ARG A 186 -2.40 -3.03 3.13
C ARG A 186 -3.80 -2.54 3.48
N ALA A 187 -4.63 -2.30 2.47
CA ALA A 187 -6.03 -1.98 2.62
C ALA A 187 -6.85 -3.28 2.61
N ASN A 188 -7.51 -3.61 3.72
CA ASN A 188 -8.28 -4.85 3.90
C ASN A 188 -9.56 -4.61 4.72
N GLY A 189 -10.43 -3.75 4.22
CA GLY A 189 -11.70 -3.36 4.84
C GLY A 189 -12.17 -1.95 4.47
N GLY A 190 -11.49 -1.28 3.54
CA GLY A 190 -11.84 0.05 3.06
C GLY A 190 -10.66 0.77 2.41
N ILE A 191 -10.95 1.89 1.74
CA ILE A 191 -9.91 2.71 1.10
C ILE A 191 -8.98 3.30 2.17
N VAL A 192 -7.67 3.20 1.94
CA VAL A 192 -6.66 3.87 2.78
C VAL A 192 -6.07 5.04 2.03
N THR A 193 -6.24 6.25 2.56
CA THR A 193 -5.68 7.48 1.95
C THR A 193 -4.29 7.75 2.52
N LEU A 194 -3.29 7.86 1.67
CA LEU A 194 -1.95 8.34 2.02
C LEU A 194 -1.94 9.87 1.96
N ASP A 195 -1.55 10.52 3.05
CA ASP A 195 -1.63 11.97 3.24
C ASP A 195 -0.29 12.54 3.79
N PRO A 196 0.67 12.88 2.90
CA PRO A 196 1.90 13.57 3.27
C PRO A 196 1.69 14.87 4.06
N ASN A 197 2.69 15.25 4.86
CA ASN A 197 2.55 16.41 5.73
C ASN A 197 2.58 17.73 4.92
N ALA A 198 1.57 18.57 5.12
CA ALA A 198 1.49 19.91 4.54
C ALA A 198 1.56 19.91 2.99
N SER A 199 2.63 20.45 2.41
CA SER A 199 2.81 20.60 0.96
C SER A 199 3.63 19.48 0.31
N GLU A 200 3.99 18.46 1.08
CA GLU A 200 4.71 17.30 0.57
C GLU A 200 3.82 16.51 -0.41
N LEU A 201 4.46 15.84 -1.38
CA LEU A 201 3.74 15.12 -2.43
C LEU A 201 3.98 13.61 -2.34
N VAL A 202 2.95 12.84 -2.68
CA VAL A 202 2.98 11.40 -2.91
C VAL A 202 2.72 11.14 -4.39
N ASN A 203 3.71 10.59 -5.11
CA ASN A 203 3.64 10.42 -6.57
C ASN A 203 3.23 11.69 -7.34
N GLY A 204 3.56 12.88 -6.82
CA GLY A 204 3.21 14.16 -7.44
C GLY A 204 1.83 14.72 -7.06
N ALA A 205 1.04 14.01 -6.25
CA ALA A 205 -0.25 14.47 -5.72
C ALA A 205 -0.15 14.79 -4.21
N THR A 206 -1.09 15.58 -3.68
CA THR A 206 -1.16 15.86 -2.23
C THR A 206 -1.66 14.68 -1.42
N THR A 207 -2.42 13.76 -2.04
CA THR A 207 -2.86 12.50 -1.43
C THR A 207 -2.88 11.39 -2.47
N LEU A 208 -2.84 10.14 -2.01
CA LEU A 208 -3.00 8.96 -2.87
C LEU A 208 -3.91 7.93 -2.18
N ALA A 209 -4.99 7.52 -2.86
CA ALA A 209 -5.87 6.47 -2.37
C ALA A 209 -5.32 5.08 -2.70
N ILE A 210 -5.20 4.23 -1.69
CA ILE A 210 -4.94 2.79 -1.83
C ILE A 210 -6.30 2.10 -1.76
N ALA A 211 -6.73 1.55 -2.89
CA ALA A 211 -8.03 0.89 -3.00
C ALA A 211 -8.09 -0.33 -2.07
N ASP A 212 -9.29 -0.61 -1.57
CA ASP A 212 -9.52 -1.81 -0.75
C ASP A 212 -9.09 -3.08 -1.49
N GLY A 213 -8.52 -4.04 -0.76
CA GLY A 213 -7.95 -5.26 -1.32
C GLY A 213 -6.59 -5.11 -2.01
N THR A 214 -6.00 -3.92 -2.02
CA THR A 214 -4.66 -3.67 -2.58
C THR A 214 -3.63 -3.38 -1.48
N SER A 215 -2.36 -3.42 -1.85
CA SER A 215 -1.25 -3.04 -0.97
C SER A 215 -0.39 -1.97 -1.64
N ALA A 216 0.40 -1.24 -0.86
CA ALA A 216 1.31 -0.22 -1.36
C ALA A 216 2.64 -0.29 -0.61
N ILE A 217 3.73 -0.14 -1.35
CA ILE A 217 5.05 0.12 -0.80
C ILE A 217 5.32 1.61 -0.95
N ILE A 218 5.62 2.28 0.15
CA ILE A 218 5.90 3.70 0.25
C ILE A 218 7.40 3.87 0.55
N VAL A 219 8.07 4.75 -0.17
CA VAL A 219 9.48 5.11 0.05
C VAL A 219 9.60 6.63 0.18
N CYS A 220 10.22 7.09 1.27
CA CYS A 220 10.54 8.50 1.48
C CYS A 220 11.81 8.89 0.72
N THR A 221 11.77 10.05 0.05
CA THR A 221 12.93 10.64 -0.65
C THR A 221 13.63 11.73 0.16
N GLY A 222 13.16 12.01 1.39
CA GLY A 222 13.59 13.14 2.22
C GLY A 222 12.83 14.44 1.96
N THR A 223 12.10 14.55 0.85
CA THR A 223 11.28 15.74 0.50
C THR A 223 9.87 15.39 -0.01
N ALA A 224 9.66 14.14 -0.42
CA ALA A 224 8.41 13.63 -0.97
C ALA A 224 8.36 12.10 -0.83
N PHE A 225 7.22 11.51 -1.17
CA PHE A 225 6.99 10.07 -1.12
C PHE A 225 6.84 9.50 -2.53
N ARG A 226 7.35 8.28 -2.72
CA ARG A 226 7.15 7.47 -3.93
C ARG A 226 6.42 6.20 -3.54
N VAL A 227 5.41 5.84 -4.31
CA VAL A 227 4.53 4.72 -3.98
C VAL A 227 4.40 3.79 -5.17
N ILE A 228 4.61 2.50 -4.91
CA ILE A 228 4.28 1.41 -5.81
C ILE A 228 3.04 0.73 -5.25
N VAL A 229 1.93 0.77 -6.00
CA VAL A 229 0.72 0.03 -5.65
C VAL A 229 0.85 -1.40 -6.17
N ILE A 230 0.72 -2.35 -5.27
CA ILE A 230 0.68 -3.79 -5.53
C ILE A 230 -0.79 -4.19 -5.56
N LEU A 231 -1.29 -4.44 -6.76
CA LEU A 231 -2.60 -5.03 -6.96
C LEU A 231 -2.56 -6.48 -6.46
N SER A 232 -3.53 -6.90 -5.64
CA SER A 232 -3.59 -8.29 -5.21
C SER A 232 -3.90 -9.16 -6.44
N SER A 233 -2.93 -9.97 -6.87
CA SER A 233 -3.08 -10.83 -8.05
C SER A 233 -3.87 -12.12 -7.75
N VAL A 234 -4.86 -12.06 -6.85
CA VAL A 234 -5.73 -13.20 -6.52
C VAL A 234 -7.20 -12.80 -6.70
N GLY A 235 -7.64 -12.81 -7.96
CA GLY A 235 -9.05 -12.69 -8.35
C GLY A 235 -9.47 -11.28 -8.78
N ASN A 236 -9.80 -11.12 -10.07
CA ASN A 236 -10.51 -10.00 -10.70
C ASN A 236 -10.03 -8.58 -10.33
N VAL A 237 -8.85 -8.21 -10.84
CA VAL A 237 -8.13 -6.97 -10.52
C VAL A 237 -8.75 -5.68 -11.10
N ASN A 238 -9.75 -5.77 -11.99
CA ASN A 238 -10.26 -4.63 -12.75
C ASN A 238 -11.78 -4.46 -12.63
N LEU A 239 -12.33 -4.54 -11.42
CA LEU A 239 -13.74 -4.19 -11.20
C LEU A 239 -13.88 -2.66 -11.05
N PRO A 240 -14.85 -2.02 -11.74
CA PRO A 240 -15.19 -0.63 -11.46
C PRO A 240 -15.78 -0.49 -10.05
N ALA A 241 -15.54 0.64 -9.38
CA ALA A 241 -16.02 0.90 -8.02
C ALA A 241 -17.55 1.15 -7.94
N SER A 242 -18.18 1.48 -9.07
CA SER A 242 -19.60 1.75 -9.24
C SER A 242 -19.97 1.61 -10.71
N ASP A 243 -21.25 1.36 -11.00
CA ASP A 243 -21.80 1.52 -12.35
C ASP A 243 -21.47 2.92 -12.89
N ASP A 244 -21.08 2.98 -14.16
CA ASP A 244 -20.67 4.19 -14.88
C ASP A 244 -19.52 5.01 -14.25
N GLY A 245 -18.76 4.45 -13.29
CA GLY A 245 -17.69 5.16 -12.61
C GLY A 245 -16.37 5.25 -13.39
N ALA A 246 -15.97 4.18 -14.07
CA ALA A 246 -14.70 4.09 -14.80
C ALA A 246 -14.92 3.54 -16.22
N ALA A 247 -14.31 4.19 -17.21
CA ALA A 247 -14.38 3.78 -18.61
C ALA A 247 -13.20 2.86 -19.01
N LEU A 248 -13.43 1.97 -19.98
CA LEU A 248 -12.36 1.27 -20.70
C LEU A 248 -11.82 2.19 -21.80
N GLY A 249 -10.69 2.85 -21.54
CA GLY A 249 -10.09 3.83 -22.46
C GLY A 249 -10.65 5.25 -22.29
N SER A 250 -10.38 6.13 -23.25
CA SER A 250 -10.78 7.54 -23.24
C SER A 250 -11.02 8.09 -24.66
N THR A 251 -11.48 9.34 -24.76
CA THR A 251 -11.62 10.05 -26.05
C THR A 251 -10.30 10.35 -26.73
N SER A 252 -9.17 10.24 -26.03
CA SER A 252 -7.82 10.46 -26.58
C SER A 252 -7.06 9.15 -26.80
N LEU A 253 -7.16 8.21 -25.87
CA LEU A 253 -6.42 6.94 -25.87
C LEU A 253 -7.39 5.76 -25.93
N LYS A 254 -7.23 4.90 -26.93
CA LYS A 254 -8.08 3.73 -27.18
C LYS A 254 -7.23 2.48 -27.24
N TRP A 255 -7.84 1.35 -26.93
CA TRP A 255 -7.24 0.04 -27.18
C TRP A 255 -7.25 -0.23 -28.69
N SER A 256 -6.17 -0.81 -29.19
CA SER A 256 -6.12 -1.28 -30.59
C SER A 256 -7.13 -2.41 -30.80
N ASP A 257 -7.14 -3.38 -29.87
CA ASP A 257 -7.87 -4.63 -30.01
C ASP A 257 -8.49 -5.08 -28.68
N LEU A 258 -9.57 -5.86 -28.75
CA LEU A 258 -10.20 -6.55 -27.62
C LEU A 258 -10.19 -8.06 -27.88
N PHE A 259 -9.41 -8.81 -27.10
CA PHE A 259 -9.35 -10.27 -27.19
C PHE A 259 -10.13 -10.90 -26.02
N LEU A 260 -11.15 -11.68 -26.34
CA LEU A 260 -11.98 -12.40 -25.37
C LEU A 260 -11.82 -13.91 -25.56
N ALA A 261 -11.84 -14.67 -24.47
CA ALA A 261 -11.78 -16.13 -24.52
C ALA A 261 -13.09 -16.74 -25.08
N SER A 262 -13.05 -18.02 -25.45
CA SER A 262 -14.26 -18.76 -25.84
C SER A 262 -15.30 -18.72 -24.72
N GLY A 263 -16.55 -18.38 -25.05
CA GLY A 263 -17.60 -18.13 -24.07
C GLY A 263 -17.61 -16.71 -23.50
N GLY A 264 -16.77 -15.80 -24.00
CA GLY A 264 -16.77 -14.39 -23.63
C GLY A 264 -18.14 -13.74 -23.87
N VAL A 265 -18.57 -12.93 -22.90
CA VAL A 265 -19.86 -12.22 -22.91
C VAL A 265 -19.62 -10.73 -22.75
N ILE A 266 -20.17 -9.94 -23.67
CA ILE A 266 -20.41 -8.51 -23.45
C ILE A 266 -21.85 -8.38 -22.94
N ASN A 267 -22.02 -7.82 -21.74
CA ASN A 267 -23.29 -7.84 -21.01
C ASN A 267 -23.65 -6.45 -20.50
N TRP A 268 -24.73 -5.87 -21.02
CA TRP A 268 -25.25 -4.59 -20.57
C TRP A 268 -26.39 -4.78 -19.56
N ALA A 269 -26.40 -3.92 -18.53
CA ALA A 269 -27.41 -3.87 -17.47
C ALA A 269 -27.80 -5.24 -16.90
N SER A 270 -26.79 -6.09 -16.65
CA SER A 270 -26.97 -7.42 -16.05
C SER A 270 -27.88 -8.37 -16.84
N GLY A 271 -27.94 -8.24 -18.17
CA GLY A 271 -28.60 -9.19 -19.06
C GLY A 271 -29.64 -8.58 -20.00
N ASP A 272 -29.81 -7.24 -19.96
CA ASP A 272 -30.75 -6.53 -20.82
C ASP A 272 -30.36 -6.67 -22.30
N VAL A 273 -29.06 -6.58 -22.60
CA VAL A 273 -28.53 -6.94 -23.92
C VAL A 273 -27.24 -7.71 -23.71
N THR A 274 -27.06 -8.80 -24.47
CA THR A 274 -25.80 -9.57 -24.45
C THR A 274 -25.31 -9.89 -25.86
N VAL A 275 -23.98 -10.00 -25.99
CA VAL A 275 -23.29 -10.63 -27.11
C VAL A 275 -22.44 -11.76 -26.55
N THR A 276 -22.78 -13.00 -26.92
CA THR A 276 -22.11 -14.19 -26.40
C THR A 276 -21.42 -14.93 -27.53
N HIS A 277 -20.10 -15.16 -27.37
CA HIS A 277 -19.33 -15.95 -28.31
C HIS A 277 -19.53 -17.46 -28.11
N SER A 278 -19.72 -18.17 -29.21
CA SER A 278 -19.63 -19.63 -29.32
C SER A 278 -18.86 -20.01 -30.59
N SER A 279 -18.61 -21.30 -30.82
CA SER A 279 -17.82 -21.74 -31.97
C SER A 279 -18.39 -21.20 -33.28
N ASN A 280 -17.62 -20.33 -33.94
CA ASN A 280 -17.98 -19.65 -35.19
C ASN A 280 -19.29 -18.84 -35.15
N ALA A 281 -19.76 -18.41 -33.97
CA ALA A 281 -21.03 -17.72 -33.84
C ALA A 281 -21.05 -16.67 -32.71
N LEU A 282 -21.84 -15.62 -32.92
CA LEU A 282 -22.21 -14.63 -31.92
C LEU A 282 -23.72 -14.68 -31.70
N ALA A 283 -24.15 -14.93 -30.47
CA ALA A 283 -25.55 -14.86 -30.08
C ALA A 283 -25.85 -13.49 -29.47
N PHE A 284 -26.81 -12.78 -30.06
CA PHE A 284 -27.35 -11.54 -29.51
C PHE A 284 -28.67 -11.85 -28.79
N ALA A 285 -28.85 -11.36 -27.56
CA ALA A 285 -30.06 -11.60 -26.77
C ALA A 285 -30.53 -10.35 -26.01
N GLY A 286 -31.76 -10.40 -25.47
CA GLY A 286 -32.34 -9.40 -24.57
C GLY A 286 -33.09 -8.22 -25.24
N ALA A 287 -32.68 -7.81 -26.45
CA ALA A 287 -33.31 -6.74 -27.23
C ALA A 287 -34.71 -7.09 -27.81
N SER A 288 -35.69 -7.28 -26.94
CA SER A 288 -37.06 -7.71 -27.28
C SER A 288 -37.83 -6.73 -28.19
N SER A 289 -37.44 -5.46 -28.19
CA SER A 289 -37.98 -4.42 -29.09
C SER A 289 -37.22 -4.29 -30.41
N GLY A 290 -36.27 -5.19 -30.67
CA GLY A 290 -35.42 -5.17 -31.85
C GLY A 290 -34.15 -4.33 -31.68
N TYR A 291 -33.37 -4.26 -32.76
CA TYR A 291 -32.11 -3.50 -32.85
C TYR A 291 -32.30 -2.30 -33.77
N SER A 292 -31.87 -1.12 -33.35
CA SER A 292 -31.89 0.10 -34.15
C SER A 292 -30.51 0.37 -34.76
N PHE A 293 -30.48 0.69 -36.06
CA PHE A 293 -29.29 1.14 -36.77
C PHE A 293 -29.57 2.53 -37.35
N ASP A 294 -28.61 3.44 -37.23
CA ASP A 294 -28.69 4.80 -37.79
C ASP A 294 -28.47 4.84 -39.32
N ALA A 295 -27.99 3.73 -39.88
CA ALA A 295 -27.83 3.50 -41.31
C ALA A 295 -28.37 2.12 -41.72
N ALA A 296 -28.57 1.93 -43.03
CA ALA A 296 -29.00 0.64 -43.58
C ALA A 296 -27.93 -0.44 -43.35
N LEU A 297 -28.37 -1.64 -42.97
CA LEU A 297 -27.50 -2.80 -42.81
C LEU A 297 -27.20 -3.45 -44.18
N SER A 298 -25.94 -3.38 -44.63
CA SER A 298 -25.47 -4.12 -45.81
C SER A 298 -25.01 -5.52 -45.42
N ILE A 299 -25.73 -6.55 -45.83
CA ILE A 299 -25.32 -7.95 -45.62
C ILE A 299 -24.66 -8.48 -46.89
N THR A 300 -23.34 -8.71 -46.83
CA THR A 300 -22.57 -9.24 -47.97
C THR A 300 -22.45 -10.76 -47.85
N GLY A 301 -23.08 -11.51 -48.76
CA GLY A 301 -23.07 -12.97 -48.79
C GLY A 301 -24.47 -13.60 -48.84
N ALA A 302 -24.55 -14.92 -48.96
CA ALA A 302 -25.82 -15.65 -48.90
C ALA A 302 -26.32 -15.68 -47.44
N ALA A 303 -27.14 -14.71 -47.08
CA ALA A 303 -27.82 -14.69 -45.79
C ALA A 303 -29.14 -15.46 -45.88
N SER A 304 -29.27 -16.53 -45.09
CA SER A 304 -30.59 -17.07 -44.72
C SER A 304 -31.19 -16.17 -43.64
N ALA A 305 -31.54 -14.93 -44.01
CA ALA A 305 -32.23 -14.01 -43.11
C ALA A 305 -33.73 -14.37 -43.13
N THR A 306 -34.23 -15.00 -42.08
CA THR A 306 -35.67 -15.04 -41.82
C THR A 306 -36.09 -13.62 -41.41
N THR A 307 -36.34 -12.76 -42.40
CA THR A 307 -36.78 -11.39 -42.14
C THR A 307 -38.27 -11.44 -41.83
N THR A 308 -38.63 -11.45 -40.56
CA THR A 308 -40.01 -11.16 -40.14
C THR A 308 -40.21 -9.65 -40.28
N VAL A 309 -40.75 -9.21 -41.41
CA VAL A 309 -41.18 -7.81 -41.57
C VAL A 309 -42.44 -7.62 -40.71
N THR A 310 -42.32 -6.92 -39.59
CA THR A 310 -43.47 -6.57 -38.75
C THR A 310 -44.42 -5.65 -39.53
N ALA A 311 -45.73 -5.91 -39.44
CA ALA A 311 -46.77 -5.16 -40.14
C ALA A 311 -46.61 -3.63 -39.96
N GLY A 312 -46.56 -2.88 -41.07
CA GLY A 312 -46.41 -1.41 -41.06
C GLY A 312 -45.09 -0.86 -41.60
N THR A 313 -44.18 -1.71 -42.07
CA THR A 313 -42.96 -1.28 -42.79
C THR A 313 -42.91 -1.93 -44.18
N ASP A 314 -42.66 -1.13 -45.21
CA ASP A 314 -42.50 -1.62 -46.58
C ASP A 314 -41.08 -2.19 -46.79
N MET A 315 -40.99 -3.37 -47.38
CA MET A 315 -39.75 -3.84 -48.00
C MET A 315 -39.54 -3.08 -49.31
N ILE A 316 -38.94 -1.88 -49.23
CA ILE A 316 -38.60 -1.09 -50.42
C ILE A 316 -37.27 -1.60 -50.98
N ALA A 317 -37.34 -2.45 -52.03
CA ALA A 317 -36.16 -2.84 -52.79
C ALA A 317 -35.89 -1.85 -53.93
N THR A 318 -34.73 -1.20 -53.92
CA THR A 318 -34.30 -0.22 -54.96
C THR A 318 -33.92 -0.85 -56.30
N SER A 319 -33.88 -2.18 -56.42
CA SER A 319 -33.61 -2.89 -57.68
C SER A 319 -34.47 -4.15 -57.89
N GLY A 320 -35.66 -4.18 -57.28
CA GLY A 320 -36.60 -5.32 -57.37
C GLY A 320 -36.46 -6.33 -56.23
N ILE A 321 -37.58 -6.98 -55.90
CA ILE A 321 -37.63 -8.02 -54.87
C ILE A 321 -37.36 -9.37 -55.56
N TYR A 322 -36.19 -9.97 -55.36
CA TYR A 322 -35.90 -11.33 -55.82
C TYR A 322 -36.24 -12.34 -54.72
N THR A 323 -37.51 -12.76 -54.65
CA THR A 323 -37.95 -13.85 -53.78
C THR A 323 -37.90 -15.17 -54.54
N ARG A 324 -37.18 -16.16 -54.02
CA ARG A 324 -37.19 -17.55 -54.54
C ARG A 324 -37.66 -18.49 -53.44
N ALA A 325 -38.80 -19.15 -53.64
CA ALA A 325 -39.21 -20.26 -52.78
C ALA A 325 -38.42 -21.51 -53.20
N THR A 326 -37.43 -21.90 -52.39
CA THR A 326 -36.73 -23.20 -52.55
C THR A 326 -37.62 -24.36 -52.07
N SER A 327 -38.62 -24.07 -51.22
CA SER A 327 -39.78 -24.90 -50.88
C SER A 327 -40.94 -23.98 -50.45
N GLY A 328 -42.20 -24.34 -50.76
CA GLY A 328 -43.39 -23.55 -50.42
C GLY A 328 -43.85 -22.56 -51.51
N THR A 329 -44.75 -21.64 -51.16
CA THR A 329 -45.31 -20.63 -52.08
C THR A 329 -44.83 -19.22 -51.73
N ILE A 330 -44.48 -18.42 -52.74
CA ILE A 330 -44.39 -16.95 -52.59
C ILE A 330 -45.83 -16.44 -52.64
N SER A 331 -46.28 -15.71 -51.63
CA SER A 331 -47.65 -15.19 -51.56
C SER A 331 -47.64 -13.69 -51.34
N ILE A 332 -48.24 -12.94 -52.27
CA ILE A 332 -48.51 -11.51 -52.10
C ILE A 332 -49.97 -11.37 -51.66
N ARG A 333 -50.17 -10.74 -50.51
CA ARG A 333 -51.51 -10.44 -49.99
C ARG A 333 -51.87 -8.99 -50.29
N PRO A 334 -53.10 -8.68 -50.73
CA PRO A 334 -53.55 -7.31 -50.80
C PRO A 334 -53.61 -6.71 -49.39
N GLY A 335 -53.23 -5.44 -49.26
CA GLY A 335 -53.26 -4.75 -47.97
C GLY A 335 -54.70 -4.50 -47.51
N GLY A 336 -55.10 -5.15 -46.42
CA GLY A 336 -56.41 -4.98 -45.78
C GLY A 336 -56.72 -6.11 -44.80
N ALA A 337 -57.20 -5.78 -43.60
CA ALA A 337 -57.24 -6.69 -42.44
C ALA A 337 -58.21 -7.90 -42.54
N ALA A 338 -58.85 -8.16 -43.69
CA ALA A 338 -59.86 -9.22 -43.83
C ALA A 338 -59.74 -10.10 -45.08
N ASP A 339 -58.81 -9.82 -46.02
CA ASP A 339 -58.65 -10.68 -47.19
C ASP A 339 -57.61 -11.78 -46.90
N THR A 340 -58.08 -13.02 -46.75
CA THR A 340 -57.23 -14.20 -46.57
C THR A 340 -56.79 -14.81 -47.90
N THR A 341 -57.29 -14.27 -49.02
CA THR A 341 -57.00 -14.74 -50.37
C THR A 341 -55.73 -14.08 -50.88
N ASN A 342 -54.74 -14.89 -51.28
CA ASN A 342 -53.52 -14.35 -51.85
C ASN A 342 -53.81 -13.78 -53.24
N ALA A 343 -53.49 -12.50 -53.49
CA ALA A 343 -53.72 -11.86 -54.79
C ALA A 343 -52.84 -12.46 -55.89
N PHE A 344 -51.64 -12.90 -55.52
CA PHE A 344 -50.70 -13.59 -56.39
C PHE A 344 -49.93 -14.64 -55.60
N THR A 345 -49.81 -15.86 -56.16
CA THR A 345 -48.90 -16.89 -55.63
C THR A 345 -48.04 -17.50 -56.71
N ILE A 346 -46.78 -17.80 -56.39
CA ILE A 346 -45.94 -18.70 -57.21
C ILE A 346 -45.59 -19.92 -56.36
N ASP A 347 -45.90 -21.13 -56.84
CA ASP A 347 -45.50 -22.37 -56.19
C ASP A 347 -44.08 -22.83 -56.57
N SER A 348 -43.57 -23.84 -55.85
CA SER A 348 -42.24 -24.41 -56.11
C SER A 348 -42.09 -25.11 -57.46
N SER A 349 -43.19 -25.34 -58.18
CA SER A 349 -43.20 -25.88 -59.54
C SER A 349 -43.22 -24.78 -60.61
N GLY A 350 -43.24 -23.50 -60.18
CA GLY A 350 -43.28 -22.35 -61.07
C GLY A 350 -44.70 -21.96 -61.53
N ASN A 351 -45.75 -22.56 -60.96
CA ASN A 351 -47.11 -22.19 -61.31
C ASN A 351 -47.47 -20.86 -60.63
N ALA A 352 -47.95 -19.92 -61.43
CA ALA A 352 -48.45 -18.64 -60.96
C ALA A 352 -49.99 -18.66 -60.88
N THR A 353 -50.54 -18.32 -59.72
CA THR A 353 -51.98 -18.14 -59.51
C THR A 353 -52.26 -16.66 -59.24
N ILE A 354 -53.20 -16.08 -59.97
CA ILE A 354 -53.69 -14.73 -59.74
C ILE A 354 -55.16 -14.84 -59.34
N ASN A 355 -55.49 -14.39 -58.13
CA ASN A 355 -56.88 -14.27 -57.69
C ASN A 355 -57.37 -12.85 -57.99
N GLY A 356 -57.80 -12.63 -59.23
CA GLY A 356 -58.26 -11.33 -59.70
C GLY A 356 -58.09 -11.15 -61.21
N THR A 357 -58.22 -9.90 -61.67
CA THR A 357 -58.01 -9.54 -63.08
C THR A 357 -56.53 -9.29 -63.33
N LEU A 358 -55.93 -10.07 -64.24
CA LEU A 358 -54.61 -9.75 -64.79
C LEU A 358 -54.78 -8.74 -65.93
N THR A 359 -54.25 -7.53 -65.76
CA THR A 359 -54.16 -6.56 -66.85
C THR A 359 -52.74 -6.60 -67.42
N VAL A 360 -52.59 -7.06 -68.65
CA VAL A 360 -51.33 -6.97 -69.40
C VAL A 360 -51.43 -5.76 -70.32
N THR A 361 -50.59 -4.76 -70.10
CA THR A 361 -50.45 -3.63 -71.03
C THR A 361 -49.13 -3.79 -71.77
N GLY A 362 -49.16 -3.56 -73.09
CA GLY A 362 -48.00 -3.60 -73.97
C GLY A 362 -47.45 -2.22 -74.25
#